data_AF-A0A2P4QT60-F1
#
_entry.id   AF-A0A2P4QT60-F1
#
_cell.length_a   1.000
_cell.length_b   1.000
_cell.length_c   1.000
_cell.angle_alpha   90.00
_cell.angle_beta   90.00
_cell.angle_gamma   90.00
#
_symmetry.space_group_name_H-M   'P 1'
#
loop_
_entity.id
_entity.type
_entity.pdbx_description
1 polymer ?
#
loop_
_entity_poly.entity_id
_entity_poly.type
_entity_poly.pdbx_seq_one_letter_code
_entity_poly.pdbx_strand_id
1 'polypeptide(L)'
;MILKINKISIMKSTMEKLLDKKMENTYNQKKYQSKIDDIFQAHQLIFSDYKKTDKEPHKDGIVTKWVSAKNEEEEYAFKSISEENKISVQNQVIILRELHNWQNIIKFYGLTNYENKWYLVTEWAEHGNLREFYTNNKNSFDTKLKLRVSLDIARELNFLRTVES
;
A
#
# COMPACT_ATOMS: atom_id res chain seq x y z
N MET A 1 -9.39 20.63 12.56
CA MET A 1 -10.68 20.09 12.07
C MET A 1 -10.85 20.30 10.56
N ILE A 2 -10.67 21.52 10.06
CA ILE A 2 -10.81 21.89 8.62
C ILE A 2 -9.87 21.12 7.67
N LEU A 3 -8.60 20.92 8.04
CA LEU A 3 -7.62 20.14 7.24
C LEU A 3 -8.00 18.66 7.08
N LYS A 4 -8.67 18.06 8.07
CA LYS A 4 -9.18 16.68 7.96
C LYS A 4 -10.33 16.61 6.97
N ILE A 5 -11.32 17.50 7.07
CA ILE A 5 -12.51 17.54 6.20
C ILE A 5 -12.14 17.72 4.71
N ASN A 6 -11.12 18.51 4.39
CA ASN A 6 -10.69 18.69 2.99
C ASN A 6 -10.08 17.43 2.35
N LYS A 7 -9.26 16.67 3.10
CA LYS A 7 -8.67 15.41 2.60
C LYS A 7 -9.73 14.35 2.28
N ILE A 8 -10.84 14.41 3.00
CA ILE A 8 -11.96 13.46 2.93
C ILE A 8 -12.80 13.71 1.70
N SER A 9 -13.17 14.97 1.45
CA SER A 9 -13.89 15.36 0.25
C SER A 9 -13.12 14.94 -1.01
N ILE A 10 -11.79 15.09 -0.99
CA ILE A 10 -10.89 14.62 -2.05
C ILE A 10 -10.92 13.09 -2.14
N MET A 11 -10.89 12.36 -1.02
CA MET A 11 -10.94 10.90 -0.97
C MET A 11 -12.24 10.34 -1.55
N LYS A 12 -13.39 10.90 -1.14
CA LYS A 12 -14.72 10.52 -1.65
C LYS A 12 -14.85 10.78 -3.16
N SER A 13 -14.49 11.98 -3.60
CA SER A 13 -14.49 12.31 -5.04
C SER A 13 -13.57 11.39 -5.83
N THR A 14 -12.44 10.99 -5.25
CA THR A 14 -11.52 10.04 -5.88
C THR A 14 -12.18 8.67 -5.97
N MET A 15 -12.74 8.14 -4.87
CA MET A 15 -13.38 6.82 -4.83
C MET A 15 -14.59 6.70 -5.77
N GLU A 16 -15.42 7.74 -5.85
CA GLU A 16 -16.55 7.83 -6.79
C GLU A 16 -16.05 7.81 -8.23
N LYS A 17 -15.03 8.62 -8.56
CA LYS A 17 -14.36 8.58 -9.87
C LYS A 17 -13.71 7.23 -10.18
N LEU A 18 -13.35 6.43 -9.18
CA LEU A 18 -12.78 5.09 -9.38
C LEU A 18 -13.84 4.05 -9.72
N LEU A 19 -15.05 4.17 -9.16
CA LEU A 19 -16.18 3.29 -9.46
C LEU A 19 -16.72 3.54 -10.87
N ASP A 20 -16.84 4.81 -11.26
CA ASP A 20 -17.27 5.20 -12.62
C ASP A 20 -16.25 4.76 -13.69
N LYS A 21 -14.96 4.76 -13.35
CA LYS A 21 -13.83 4.50 -14.26
C LYS A 21 -13.62 3.02 -14.61
N LYS A 22 -14.29 2.08 -13.93
CA LYS A 22 -14.32 0.66 -14.34
C LYS A 22 -15.15 0.42 -15.62
N MET A 23 -15.86 1.43 -16.14
CA MET A 23 -16.86 1.28 -17.21
C MET A 23 -16.54 1.92 -18.59
N GLU A 24 -15.35 2.50 -18.91
CA GLU A 24 -15.22 3.32 -20.15
C GLU A 24 -13.92 3.25 -21.02
N ASN A 25 -14.09 3.68 -22.29
CA ASN A 25 -13.32 3.52 -23.55
C ASN A 25 -11.85 4.04 -23.67
N THR A 26 -11.18 3.58 -24.75
CA THR A 26 -9.75 3.65 -25.11
C THR A 26 -9.07 5.05 -25.11
N TYR A 27 -9.79 6.15 -25.39
CA TYR A 27 -9.21 7.51 -25.37
C TYR A 27 -8.87 7.97 -23.95
N ASN A 28 -9.72 7.61 -22.98
CA ASN A 28 -9.47 7.92 -21.58
C ASN A 28 -8.32 7.08 -21.01
N GLN A 29 -8.08 5.89 -21.56
CA GLN A 29 -6.99 4.99 -21.16
C GLN A 29 -5.60 5.62 -21.34
N LYS A 30 -5.33 6.33 -22.45
CA LYS A 30 -4.05 7.06 -22.66
C LYS A 30 -3.83 8.20 -21.67
N LYS A 31 -4.88 8.97 -21.38
CA LYS A 31 -4.85 10.04 -20.37
C LYS A 31 -4.63 9.49 -18.95
N TYR A 32 -5.19 8.31 -18.67
CA TYR A 32 -4.95 7.62 -17.40
C TYR A 32 -3.54 7.06 -17.30
N GLN A 33 -3.01 6.49 -18.38
CA GLN A 33 -1.63 6.01 -18.41
C GLN A 33 -0.64 7.15 -18.13
N SER A 34 -0.81 8.32 -18.78
CA SER A 34 0.00 9.51 -18.49
C SER A 34 -0.05 9.94 -17.02
N LYS A 35 -1.22 9.93 -16.37
CA LYS A 35 -1.32 10.22 -14.93
C LYS A 35 -0.68 9.15 -14.03
N ILE A 36 -0.64 7.89 -14.49
CA ILE A 36 0.05 6.81 -13.78
C ILE A 36 1.55 7.09 -13.86
N ASP A 37 2.06 7.38 -15.05
CA ASP A 37 3.47 7.64 -15.29
C ASP A 37 3.95 8.86 -14.47
N ASP A 38 3.15 9.93 -14.38
CA ASP A 38 3.45 11.11 -13.54
C ASP A 38 3.57 10.75 -12.05
N ILE A 39 2.65 9.94 -11.52
CA ILE A 39 2.68 9.50 -10.11
C ILE A 39 3.90 8.62 -9.86
N PHE A 40 4.23 7.74 -10.81
CA PHE A 40 5.37 6.85 -10.73
C PHE A 40 6.69 7.63 -10.71
N GLN A 41 6.81 8.66 -11.55
CA GLN A 41 7.98 9.54 -11.56
C GLN A 41 8.10 10.37 -10.28
N ALA A 42 6.99 10.95 -9.80
CA ALA A 42 7.01 11.82 -8.62
C ALA A 42 7.39 11.10 -7.31
N HIS A 43 7.24 9.77 -7.24
CA HIS A 43 7.55 8.98 -6.04
C HIS A 43 8.60 7.90 -6.33
N GLN A 44 9.44 8.13 -7.35
CA GLN A 44 10.44 7.16 -7.75
C GLN A 44 11.60 7.12 -6.73
N LEU A 45 11.86 5.94 -6.20
CA LEU A 45 12.99 5.62 -5.33
C LEU A 45 14.12 5.00 -6.13
N ILE A 46 15.35 5.27 -5.72
CA ILE A 46 16.56 4.72 -6.33
C ILE A 46 16.70 3.27 -5.88
N PHE A 47 16.60 2.32 -6.83
CA PHE A 47 16.64 0.90 -6.51
C PHE A 47 17.93 0.47 -5.80
N SER A 48 19.07 1.04 -6.19
CA SER A 48 20.38 0.73 -5.61
C SER A 48 20.55 1.17 -4.15
N ASP A 49 19.64 1.98 -3.61
CA ASP A 49 19.63 2.34 -2.19
C ASP A 49 19.12 1.19 -1.30
N TYR A 50 18.74 0.05 -1.87
CA TYR A 50 18.17 -1.08 -1.15
C TYR A 50 18.89 -2.39 -1.46
N LYS A 51 18.92 -3.29 -0.48
CA LYS A 51 19.46 -4.66 -0.61
C LYS A 51 18.39 -5.68 -0.29
N LYS A 52 18.24 -6.69 -1.14
CA LYS A 52 17.31 -7.80 -0.89
C LYS A 52 17.86 -8.65 0.25
N THR A 53 16.98 -9.08 1.15
CA THR A 53 17.34 -10.01 2.22
C THR A 53 17.00 -11.46 1.84
N ASP A 54 17.53 -12.41 2.60
CA ASP A 54 17.23 -13.85 2.44
C ASP A 54 15.92 -14.29 3.12
N LYS A 55 15.16 -13.35 3.70
CA LYS A 55 13.87 -13.67 4.31
C LYS A 55 12.89 -14.20 3.28
N GLU A 56 12.09 -15.18 3.70
CA GLU A 56 11.06 -15.78 2.87
C GLU A 56 10.07 -14.71 2.36
N PRO A 57 9.79 -14.69 1.05
CA PRO A 57 8.79 -13.79 0.50
C PRO A 57 7.38 -14.08 1.06
N HIS A 58 6.57 -13.04 1.20
CA HIS A 58 5.14 -13.17 1.47
C HIS A 58 4.33 -13.22 0.18
N LYS A 59 3.08 -13.70 0.27
CA LYS A 59 2.13 -13.79 -0.86
C LYS A 59 2.74 -14.47 -2.08
N ASP A 60 3.18 -15.72 -1.92
CA ASP A 60 3.66 -16.57 -3.02
C ASP A 60 4.80 -15.93 -3.85
N GLY A 61 5.72 -15.22 -3.21
CA GLY A 61 6.85 -14.58 -3.91
C GLY A 61 6.60 -13.14 -4.37
N ILE A 62 5.38 -12.62 -4.24
CA ILE A 62 5.02 -11.28 -4.74
C ILE A 62 5.64 -10.18 -3.88
N VAL A 63 5.77 -10.41 -2.57
CA VAL A 63 6.29 -9.40 -1.63
C VAL A 63 7.60 -9.90 -1.02
N THR A 64 8.69 -9.17 -1.26
CA THR A 64 10.03 -9.53 -0.79
C THR A 64 10.53 -8.52 0.24
N LYS A 65 11.35 -8.98 1.20
CA LYS A 65 11.95 -8.11 2.23
C LYS A 65 13.28 -7.54 1.76
N TRP A 66 13.43 -6.25 1.95
CA TRP A 66 14.62 -5.46 1.62
C TRP A 66 15.01 -4.59 2.81
N VAL A 67 16.26 -4.16 2.83
CA VAL A 67 16.79 -3.20 3.79
C VAL A 67 17.47 -2.04 3.10
N SER A 68 17.59 -0.89 3.76
CA SER A 68 18.36 0.24 3.24
C SER A 68 19.84 -0.12 3.16
N ALA A 69 20.48 0.23 2.06
CA ALA A 69 21.92 0.02 1.86
C ALA A 69 22.77 0.88 2.82
N LYS A 70 22.18 1.97 3.36
CA LYS A 70 22.82 2.89 4.30
C LYS A 70 22.57 2.51 5.76
N ASN A 71 21.43 1.87 6.05
CA ASN A 71 21.05 1.44 7.38
C ASN A 71 20.25 0.13 7.30
N GLU A 72 20.85 -0.98 7.70
CA GLU A 72 20.22 -2.30 7.56
C GLU A 72 19.09 -2.54 8.58
N GLU A 73 18.90 -1.65 9.56
CA GLU A 73 17.75 -1.65 10.47
C GLU A 73 16.46 -1.09 9.83
N GLU A 74 16.58 -0.36 8.71
CA GLU A 74 15.42 0.15 7.99
C GLU A 74 14.91 -0.92 7.02
N GLU A 75 13.72 -1.45 7.33
CA GLU A 75 13.14 -2.57 6.60
C GLU A 75 12.01 -2.14 5.66
N TYR A 76 11.95 -2.79 4.50
CA TYR A 76 11.04 -2.46 3.40
C TYR A 76 10.44 -3.72 2.78
N ALA A 77 9.19 -3.60 2.34
CA ALA A 77 8.52 -4.57 1.50
C ALA A 77 8.53 -4.08 0.05
N PHE A 78 9.07 -4.90 -0.85
CA PHE A 78 8.99 -4.69 -2.28
C PHE A 78 7.94 -5.62 -2.85
N LYS A 79 6.81 -5.05 -3.28
CA LYS A 79 5.72 -5.76 -3.93
C LYS A 79 5.82 -5.57 -5.44
N SER A 80 6.03 -6.66 -6.18
CA SER A 80 6.07 -6.60 -7.64
C SER A 80 4.72 -6.18 -8.23
N ILE A 81 4.77 -5.36 -9.27
CA ILE A 81 3.62 -4.84 -10.00
C ILE A 81 3.60 -5.51 -11.36
N SER A 82 2.59 -6.34 -11.62
CA SER A 82 2.36 -6.86 -12.97
C SER A 82 1.71 -5.79 -13.85
N GLU A 83 1.87 -5.95 -15.16
CA GLU A 83 1.39 -5.00 -16.17
C GLU A 83 -0.14 -4.83 -16.09
N GLU A 84 -0.89 -5.93 -15.90
CA GLU A 84 -2.35 -5.87 -15.73
C GLU A 84 -2.79 -5.15 -14.44
N ASN A 85 -1.90 -5.01 -13.45
CA ASN A 85 -2.20 -4.41 -12.15
C ASN A 85 -1.81 -2.94 -12.03
N LYS A 86 -1.23 -2.31 -13.06
CA LYS A 86 -0.80 -0.90 -13.01
C LYS A 86 -1.91 0.08 -12.58
N ILE A 87 -3.13 -0.11 -13.07
CA ILE A 87 -4.29 0.73 -12.68
C ILE A 87 -4.65 0.53 -11.21
N SER A 88 -4.63 -0.71 -10.73
CA SER A 88 -4.91 -1.05 -9.32
C SER A 88 -3.87 -0.43 -8.38
N VAL A 89 -2.61 -0.41 -8.80
CA VAL A 89 -1.51 0.19 -8.05
C VAL A 89 -1.64 1.70 -7.94
N GLN A 90 -2.10 2.39 -9.00
CA GLN A 90 -2.36 3.83 -8.93
C GLN A 90 -3.29 4.19 -7.76
N ASN A 91 -4.39 3.44 -7.63
CA ASN A 91 -5.37 3.67 -6.58
C ASN A 91 -4.76 3.39 -5.20
N GLN A 92 -3.98 2.31 -5.09
CA GLN A 92 -3.25 1.99 -3.86
C GLN A 92 -2.29 3.12 -3.45
N VAL A 93 -1.51 3.66 -4.39
CA VAL A 93 -0.56 4.76 -4.13
C VAL A 93 -1.29 6.02 -3.69
N ILE A 94 -2.40 6.39 -4.35
CA ILE A 94 -3.17 7.57 -3.97
C ILE A 94 -3.71 7.42 -2.54
N ILE A 95 -4.32 6.27 -2.22
CA ILE A 95 -4.88 6.02 -0.89
C ILE A 95 -3.77 6.03 0.16
N LEU A 96 -2.70 5.24 -0.03
CA LEU A 96 -1.61 5.15 0.95
C LEU A 96 -0.90 6.48 1.16
N ARG A 97 -0.76 7.31 0.11
CA ARG A 97 -0.21 8.66 0.26
C ARG A 97 -1.11 9.53 1.12
N GLU A 98 -2.41 9.50 0.96
CA GLU A 98 -3.29 10.32 1.82
C GLU A 98 -3.30 9.84 3.27
N LEU A 99 -3.11 8.53 3.47
CA LEU A 99 -3.11 7.88 4.78
C LEU A 99 -1.73 7.74 5.44
N HIS A 100 -0.64 8.26 4.83
CA HIS A 100 0.73 8.01 5.28
C HIS A 100 1.05 8.37 6.73
N ASN A 101 0.30 9.30 7.33
CA ASN A 101 0.48 9.75 8.72
C ASN A 101 -0.44 9.03 9.71
N TRP A 102 -1.17 8.00 9.27
CA TRP A 102 -2.18 7.35 10.10
C TRP A 102 -1.58 6.13 10.80
N GLN A 103 -1.86 6.03 12.10
CA GLN A 103 -1.41 4.93 12.92
C GLN A 103 -2.09 3.63 12.47
N ASN A 104 -1.34 2.54 12.35
CA ASN A 104 -1.79 1.21 11.89
C ASN A 104 -2.13 1.08 10.40
N ILE A 105 -1.89 2.11 9.57
CA ILE A 105 -1.81 1.96 8.12
C ILE A 105 -0.37 1.69 7.73
N ILE A 106 -0.17 0.71 6.85
CA ILE A 106 1.15 0.37 6.30
C ILE A 106 1.75 1.60 5.62
N LYS A 107 2.97 1.97 5.99
CA LYS A 107 3.59 3.17 5.42
C LYS A 107 3.95 2.94 3.96
N PHE A 108 3.67 3.94 3.12
CA PHE A 108 4.12 3.98 1.74
C PHE A 108 5.37 4.86 1.63
N TYR A 109 6.39 4.34 0.97
CA TYR A 109 7.65 5.05 0.76
C TYR A 109 7.80 5.53 -0.68
N GLY A 110 7.32 4.76 -1.65
CA GLY A 110 7.45 5.12 -3.05
C GLY A 110 7.31 3.93 -4.00
N LEU A 111 7.78 4.15 -5.23
CA LEU A 111 7.81 3.18 -6.30
C LEU A 111 9.24 3.06 -6.81
N THR A 112 9.66 1.89 -7.26
CA THR A 112 10.98 1.74 -7.88
C THR A 112 10.90 0.81 -9.08
N ASN A 113 11.85 0.95 -10.00
CA ASN A 113 11.92 0.13 -11.21
C ASN A 113 13.30 -0.50 -11.30
N TYR A 114 13.32 -1.80 -11.56
CA TYR A 114 14.52 -2.54 -11.86
C TYR A 114 14.21 -3.59 -12.94
N GLU A 115 15.05 -3.68 -13.97
CA GLU A 115 14.90 -4.62 -15.10
C GLU A 115 13.49 -4.60 -15.72
N ASN A 116 12.96 -3.40 -15.97
CA ASN A 116 11.60 -3.17 -16.50
C ASN A 116 10.45 -3.70 -15.62
N LYS A 117 10.73 -4.02 -14.35
CA LYS A 117 9.71 -4.40 -13.36
C LYS A 117 9.54 -3.26 -12.37
N TRP A 118 8.29 -2.88 -12.15
CA TRP A 118 7.94 -1.91 -11.13
C TRP A 118 7.64 -2.60 -9.80
N TYR A 119 8.04 -1.93 -8.73
CA TYR A 119 7.82 -2.36 -7.36
C TYR A 119 7.17 -1.25 -6.56
N LEU A 120 6.13 -1.60 -5.80
CA LEU A 120 5.59 -0.76 -4.75
C LEU A 120 6.39 -1.00 -3.47
N VAL A 121 6.93 0.08 -2.90
CA VAL A 121 7.77 0.04 -1.69
C VAL A 121 6.96 0.53 -0.50
N THR A 122 6.75 -0.37 0.47
CA THR A 122 6.02 -0.09 1.71
C THR A 122 6.81 -0.56 2.92
N GLU A 123 6.30 -0.28 4.11
CA GLU A 123 6.76 -0.91 5.36
C GLU A 123 6.71 -2.43 5.28
N TRP A 124 7.74 -3.08 5.84
CA TRP A 124 7.76 -4.53 5.98
C TRP A 124 6.89 -4.96 7.16
N ALA A 125 5.98 -5.91 6.91
CA ALA A 125 5.17 -6.51 7.95
C ALA A 125 5.80 -7.85 8.35
N GLU A 126 6.51 -7.90 9.48
CA GLU A 126 7.29 -9.09 9.91
C GLU A 126 6.46 -10.38 10.02
N HIS A 127 5.16 -10.24 10.24
CA HIS A 127 4.23 -11.37 10.39
C HIS A 127 3.34 -11.59 9.16
N GLY A 128 3.65 -10.94 8.04
CA GLY A 128 2.86 -11.01 6.82
C GLY A 128 1.44 -10.48 7.04
N ASN A 129 0.50 -11.03 6.28
CA ASN A 129 -0.90 -10.67 6.39
C ASN A 129 -1.63 -11.48 7.48
N LEU A 130 -2.80 -11.00 7.90
CA LEU A 130 -3.56 -11.62 9.00
C LEU A 130 -3.92 -13.10 8.75
N ARG A 131 -4.12 -13.51 7.49
CA ARG A 131 -4.39 -14.92 7.15
C ARG A 131 -3.13 -15.78 7.33
N GLU A 132 -1.97 -15.32 6.86
CA GLU A 132 -0.68 -15.98 7.05
C GLU A 132 -0.37 -16.10 8.55
N PHE A 133 -0.47 -14.98 9.27
CA PHE A 133 -0.28 -14.96 10.71
C PHE A 133 -1.20 -15.95 11.43
N TYR A 134 -2.51 -15.89 11.16
CA TYR A 134 -3.49 -16.80 11.76
C TYR A 134 -3.18 -18.27 11.49
N THR A 135 -2.77 -18.59 10.26
CA THR A 135 -2.51 -19.98 9.85
C THR A 135 -1.26 -20.54 10.53
N ASN A 136 -0.21 -19.73 10.65
CA ASN A 136 1.08 -20.13 11.18
C ASN A 136 1.16 -20.03 12.72
N ASN A 137 0.28 -19.24 13.35
CA ASN A 137 0.35 -18.90 14.77
C ASN A 137 -0.96 -19.24 15.53
N LYS A 138 -1.69 -20.28 15.10
CA LYS A 138 -3.00 -20.63 15.69
C LYS A 138 -3.01 -20.72 17.21
N ASN A 139 -1.92 -21.20 17.81
CA ASN A 139 -1.81 -21.39 19.25
C ASN A 139 -1.43 -20.11 20.02
N SER A 140 -0.75 -19.16 19.38
CA SER A 140 -0.34 -17.87 19.98
C SER A 140 -1.30 -16.73 19.66
N PHE A 141 -2.26 -16.93 18.74
CA PHE A 141 -3.36 -16.00 18.50
C PHE A 141 -4.50 -16.19 19.50
N ASP A 142 -4.21 -15.87 20.76
CA ASP A 142 -5.14 -15.98 21.87
C ASP A 142 -6.33 -14.99 21.77
N THR A 143 -7.32 -15.15 22.65
CA THR A 143 -8.51 -14.29 22.68
C THR A 143 -8.18 -12.81 22.90
N LYS A 144 -7.14 -12.52 23.68
CA LYS A 144 -6.73 -11.14 23.99
C LYS A 144 -6.16 -10.45 22.75
N LEU A 145 -5.30 -11.14 22.01
CA LEU A 145 -4.72 -10.64 20.77
C LEU A 145 -5.79 -10.50 19.67
N LYS A 146 -6.72 -11.46 19.58
CA LYS A 146 -7.91 -11.36 18.71
C LYS A 146 -8.72 -10.10 18.98
N LEU A 147 -9.05 -9.84 20.25
CA LEU A 147 -9.80 -8.65 20.66
C LEU A 147 -9.06 -7.35 20.32
N ARG A 148 -7.74 -7.29 20.56
CA ARG A 148 -6.91 -6.12 20.22
C ARG A 148 -6.90 -5.85 18.73
N VAL A 149 -6.59 -6.86 17.90
CA VAL A 149 -6.60 -6.72 16.43
C VAL A 149 -7.98 -6.29 15.94
N SER A 150 -9.05 -6.87 16.48
CA SER A 150 -10.43 -6.52 16.09
C SER A 150 -10.77 -5.08 16.47
N LEU A 151 -10.35 -4.62 17.65
CA LEU A 151 -10.54 -3.25 18.10
C LEU A 151 -9.76 -2.25 17.26
N ASP A 152 -8.51 -2.56 16.91
CA ASP A 152 -7.68 -1.69 16.08
C ASP A 152 -8.27 -1.56 14.67
N ILE A 153 -8.69 -2.68 14.05
CA ILE A 153 -9.40 -2.67 12.76
C ILE A 153 -10.71 -1.87 12.87
N ALA A 154 -11.51 -2.07 13.92
CA ALA A 154 -12.78 -1.37 14.09
C ALA A 154 -12.58 0.14 14.28
N ARG A 155 -11.53 0.56 15.00
CA ARG A 155 -11.15 1.97 15.15
C ARG A 155 -10.71 2.57 13.82
N GLU A 156 -9.89 1.85 13.06
CA GLU A 156 -9.45 2.25 11.72
C GLU A 156 -10.66 2.47 10.79
N LEU A 157 -11.55 1.48 10.72
CA LEU A 157 -12.75 1.52 9.89
C LEU A 157 -13.73 2.60 10.35
N ASN A 158 -13.94 2.74 11.66
CA ASN A 158 -14.80 3.78 12.20
C ASN A 158 -14.21 5.16 11.94
N PHE A 159 -12.88 5.31 11.99
CA PHE A 159 -12.23 6.55 11.59
C PHE A 159 -12.47 6.82 10.12
N LEU A 160 -12.18 5.87 9.22
CA LEU A 160 -12.46 6.00 7.78
C LEU A 160 -13.92 6.39 7.48
N ARG A 161 -14.88 5.87 8.27
CA ARG A 161 -16.32 6.14 8.14
C ARG A 161 -16.81 7.45 8.77
N THR A 162 -16.39 7.77 10.00
CA THR A 162 -16.83 9.03 10.69
C THR A 162 -16.26 10.28 10.04
N VAL A 163 -15.20 10.06 9.30
CA VAL A 163 -14.60 10.98 8.34
C VAL A 163 -15.56 11.23 7.16
N GLU A 164 -16.52 10.36 6.82
CA GLU A 164 -17.57 10.61 5.80
C GLU A 164 -18.76 11.48 6.26
N SER A 165 -18.86 11.79 7.57
CA SER A 165 -20.03 12.47 8.18
C SER A 165 -19.86 13.98 8.29
#